data_AF-A0A1G3TBQ1-F1
#
_entry.id   AF-A0A1G3TBQ1-F1
#
_cell.length_a   1.000
_cell.length_b   1.000
_cell.length_c   1.000
_cell.angle_alpha   90.00
_cell.angle_beta   90.00
_cell.angle_gamma   90.00
#
_symmetry.space_group_name_H-M   'P 1'
#
loop_
_entity.id
_entity.type
_entity.pdbx_description
1 polymer ?
#
loop_
_entity_poly.entity_id
_entity_poly.type
_entity_poly.pdbx_seq_one_letter_code
_entity_poly.pdbx_strand_id
1 'polypeptide(L)'
;MNKKIITSLGLALLLTSSLAVAQMNSDKGMCNCAMMQKSGMGQNHKNPIMAQMMSLNLSDEQREKIKAIMMKNMQNMPKISTAFSDKGFDKELFMKLSKEREEKKISQRAEMISSVYEILTPEQKAEFKKMLDQEMMMGMESPMMGNKSNLK
;
A
#
# COMPACT_ATOMS: atom_id res chain seq x y z
N MET A 1 28.89 59.56 10.16
CA MET A 1 28.28 60.34 11.26
C MET A 1 27.46 61.47 10.67
N ASN A 2 26.17 61.53 11.01
CA ASN A 2 25.29 62.73 11.10
C ASN A 2 24.86 63.42 9.78
N LYS A 3 23.61 63.85 9.52
CA LYS A 3 22.35 63.98 10.30
C LYS A 3 21.17 64.42 9.37
N LYS A 4 19.94 63.94 9.65
CA LYS A 4 18.59 64.60 9.59
C LYS A 4 17.91 64.87 8.22
N ILE A 5 16.88 64.08 7.84
CA ILE A 5 15.39 64.25 7.99
C ILE A 5 14.80 65.47 7.27
N ILE A 6 13.94 65.22 6.26
CA ILE A 6 12.83 66.11 5.88
C ILE A 6 11.55 65.27 5.72
N THR A 7 10.76 65.30 6.78
CA THR A 7 9.31 65.10 6.80
C THR A 7 8.63 66.14 5.92
N SER A 8 7.77 65.72 4.98
CA SER A 8 6.72 66.60 4.46
C SER A 8 5.39 65.88 4.34
N LEU A 9 4.40 66.64 4.77
CA LEU A 9 3.02 66.31 5.09
C LEU A 9 2.18 66.51 3.82
N GLY A 10 1.25 65.60 3.51
CA GLY A 10 0.33 65.76 2.38
C GLY A 10 -1.01 65.10 2.66
N LEU A 11 -2.02 65.93 2.88
CA LEU A 11 -3.37 65.61 3.35
C LEU A 11 -4.21 64.77 2.37
N ALA A 12 -5.17 64.04 2.95
CA ALA A 12 -6.12 63.14 2.31
C ALA A 12 -7.13 63.82 1.36
N LEU A 13 -7.57 63.07 0.35
CA LEU A 13 -8.87 63.25 -0.30
C LEU A 13 -9.74 62.04 0.04
N LEU A 14 -10.74 62.25 0.90
CA LEU A 14 -11.87 61.34 1.09
C LEU A 14 -13.00 61.81 0.18
N LEU A 15 -13.42 61.00 -0.80
CA LEU A 15 -14.76 60.97 -1.40
C LEU A 15 -14.86 59.71 -2.28
N THR A 16 -15.92 58.90 -2.38
CA THR A 16 -17.15 58.59 -1.64
C THR A 16 -17.77 57.44 -2.45
N SER A 17 -18.31 56.43 -1.75
CA SER A 17 -19.39 55.52 -2.19
C SER A 17 -19.30 54.91 -3.60
N SER A 18 -18.82 53.66 -3.66
CA SER A 18 -19.42 52.67 -4.56
C SER A 18 -19.63 51.35 -3.83
N LEU A 19 -20.90 51.06 -3.61
CA LEU A 19 -21.50 49.73 -3.55
C LEU A 19 -21.10 48.81 -2.38
N ALA A 20 -21.98 48.79 -1.38
CA ALA A 20 -22.07 47.67 -0.45
C ALA A 20 -22.45 46.40 -1.23
N VAL A 21 -21.47 45.52 -1.44
CA VAL A 21 -21.69 44.13 -1.86
C VAL A 21 -21.21 43.23 -0.73
N ALA A 22 -22.18 42.53 -0.15
CA ALA A 22 -22.11 41.24 0.51
C ALA A 22 -20.72 40.79 1.03
N GLN A 23 -20.55 40.88 2.35
CA GLN A 23 -20.06 39.79 3.20
C GLN A 23 -19.00 38.88 2.57
N MET A 24 -17.74 39.34 2.55
CA MET A 24 -16.58 38.49 2.30
C MET A 24 -16.40 37.56 3.51
N ASN A 25 -16.98 36.36 3.44
CA ASN A 25 -16.47 35.24 4.19
C ASN A 25 -15.03 34.98 3.73
N SER A 26 -14.16 34.78 4.70
CA SER A 26 -12.75 34.49 4.48
C SER A 26 -12.60 33.23 3.63
N ASP A 27 -12.30 33.39 2.35
CA ASP A 27 -11.65 32.37 1.54
C ASP A 27 -10.21 32.21 2.04
N LYS A 28 -10.09 31.57 3.21
CA LYS A 28 -8.98 30.65 3.41
C LYS A 28 -9.24 29.53 2.41
N GLY A 29 -8.48 29.53 1.32
CA GLY A 29 -8.20 28.33 0.53
C GLY A 29 -7.48 27.30 1.41
N MET A 30 -8.21 26.76 2.38
CA MET A 30 -7.96 25.48 2.98
C MET A 30 -8.19 24.49 1.86
N CYS A 31 -7.08 23.94 1.36
CA CYS A 31 -7.10 22.73 0.56
C CYS A 31 -7.77 21.65 1.43
N ASN A 32 -9.09 21.56 1.33
CA ASN A 32 -9.93 20.56 1.96
C ASN A 32 -9.71 19.24 1.22
N CYS A 33 -8.56 18.62 1.45
CA CYS A 33 -8.42 17.17 1.36
C CYS A 33 -8.89 16.55 2.68
N ALA A 34 -10.11 16.88 3.09
CA ALA A 34 -10.83 16.19 4.13
C ALA A 34 -12.11 15.67 3.48
N MET A 35 -12.33 14.35 3.60
CA MET A 35 -13.45 13.56 3.07
C MET A 35 -13.27 12.98 1.66
N MET A 36 -12.32 12.04 1.54
CA MET A 36 -12.67 10.73 0.98
C MET A 36 -12.43 9.65 2.03
N GLN A 37 -13.46 9.50 2.85
CA GLN A 37 -14.06 8.23 3.26
C GLN A 37 -13.23 6.96 2.95
N LYS A 38 -12.79 6.29 4.02
CA LYS A 38 -12.55 4.84 4.14
C LYS A 38 -12.85 4.05 2.87
N SER A 39 -11.85 3.86 2.02
CA SER A 39 -11.97 3.00 0.84
C SER A 39 -10.70 2.19 0.72
N GLY A 40 -10.82 0.90 1.01
CA GLY A 40 -9.76 -0.09 0.88
C GLY A 40 -8.90 -0.21 2.12
N MET A 41 -9.34 -1.04 3.07
CA MET A 41 -8.38 -1.88 3.81
C MET A 41 -7.33 -2.31 2.79
N GLY A 42 -6.06 -1.96 3.05
CA GLY A 42 -4.96 -2.33 2.19
C GLY A 42 -5.20 -3.77 1.74
N GLN A 43 -5.33 -3.95 0.43
CA GLN A 43 -5.26 -5.28 -0.15
C GLN A 43 -3.83 -5.72 0.15
N ASN A 44 -3.63 -6.20 1.38
CA ASN A 44 -2.58 -7.12 1.69
C ASN A 44 -2.75 -8.16 0.62
N HIS A 45 -1.80 -8.21 -0.31
CA HIS A 45 -1.57 -9.36 -1.17
C HIS A 45 -1.24 -10.53 -0.23
N LYS A 46 -2.26 -10.98 0.51
CA LYS A 46 -2.20 -12.13 1.38
C LYS A 46 -1.91 -13.26 0.42
N ASN A 47 -0.87 -14.02 0.73
CA ASN A 47 -0.51 -15.21 -0.02
C ASN A 47 -1.80 -16.06 -0.18
N PRO A 48 -2.33 -16.24 -1.41
CA PRO A 48 -3.65 -16.84 -1.62
C PRO A 48 -3.71 -18.26 -1.05
N ILE A 49 -2.62 -19.00 -1.20
CA ILE A 49 -2.43 -20.34 -0.61
C ILE A 49 -2.57 -20.28 0.92
N MET A 50 -1.95 -19.28 1.56
CA MET A 50 -2.03 -19.14 3.01
C MET A 50 -3.43 -18.73 3.49
N ALA A 51 -4.14 -17.92 2.71
CA ALA A 51 -5.53 -17.56 3.01
C ALA A 51 -6.42 -18.81 3.01
N GLN A 52 -6.22 -19.71 2.05
CA GLN A 52 -6.94 -20.98 1.99
C GLN A 52 -6.60 -21.91 3.15
N MET A 53 -5.31 -22.05 3.52
CA MET A 53 -4.94 -22.84 4.70
C MET A 53 -5.63 -22.32 5.98
N MET A 54 -5.79 -21.01 6.11
CA MET A 54 -6.46 -20.39 7.26
C MET A 54 -7.98 -20.50 7.25
N SER A 55 -8.58 -20.84 6.10
CA SER A 55 -10.02 -21.11 5.97
C SER A 55 -10.43 -22.53 6.34
N LEU A 56 -9.46 -23.44 6.52
CA LEU A 56 -9.73 -24.78 7.04
C LEU A 56 -10.29 -24.71 8.46
N ASN A 57 -10.96 -25.78 8.88
CA ASN A 57 -11.42 -25.92 10.26
C ASN A 57 -10.25 -26.23 11.21
N LEU A 58 -9.43 -25.22 11.49
CA LEU A 58 -8.26 -25.27 12.37
C LEU A 58 -8.66 -25.14 13.83
N SER A 59 -8.05 -25.96 14.71
CA SER A 59 -8.19 -25.80 16.16
C SER A 59 -7.47 -24.53 16.65
N ASP A 60 -7.82 -24.05 17.84
CA ASP A 60 -7.20 -22.86 18.43
C ASP A 60 -5.69 -23.04 18.63
N GLU A 61 -5.26 -24.25 19.01
CA GLU A 61 -3.84 -24.58 19.16
C GLU A 61 -3.10 -24.53 17.81
N GLN A 62 -3.73 -25.04 16.73
CA GLN A 62 -3.16 -24.94 15.38
C GLN A 62 -3.06 -23.47 14.95
N ARG A 63 -4.08 -22.65 15.23
CA ARG A 63 -4.09 -21.22 14.88
C ARG A 63 -2.96 -20.44 15.56
N GLU A 64 -2.72 -20.69 16.84
CA GLU A 64 -1.61 -20.05 17.57
C GLU A 64 -0.25 -20.48 17.02
N LYS A 65 -0.05 -21.78 16.75
CA LYS A 65 1.18 -22.30 16.12
C LYS A 65 1.44 -21.65 14.75
N ILE A 66 0.40 -21.54 13.94
CA ILE A 66 0.48 -20.92 12.61
C ILE A 66 0.83 -19.42 12.71
N LYS A 67 0.22 -18.70 13.66
CA LYS A 67 0.53 -17.29 13.89
C LYS A 67 1.99 -17.08 14.30
N ALA A 68 2.53 -17.95 15.17
CA ALA A 68 3.93 -17.92 15.54
C ALA A 68 4.87 -18.14 14.34
N ILE A 69 4.53 -19.10 13.46
CA ILE A 69 5.27 -19.35 12.22
C ILE A 69 5.25 -18.12 11.30
N MET A 70 4.09 -17.49 11.11
CA MET A 70 3.97 -16.28 10.28
C MET A 70 4.85 -15.15 10.81
N MET A 71 4.86 -14.91 12.13
CA MET A 71 5.65 -13.85 12.74
C MET A 71 7.16 -14.09 12.59
N LYS A 72 7.60 -15.34 12.71
CA LYS A 72 9.01 -15.73 12.54
C LYS A 72 9.50 -15.48 11.11
N ASN A 73 8.67 -15.77 10.11
CA ASN A 73 9.05 -15.68 8.69
C ASN A 73 9.01 -14.26 8.08
N MET A 74 8.63 -13.23 8.85
CA MET A 74 8.49 -11.85 8.34
C MET A 74 9.82 -11.05 8.21
N GLN A 75 11.00 -11.66 8.39
CA GLN A 75 12.24 -10.89 8.58
C GLN A 75 13.20 -10.90 7.37
N ASN A 76 14.01 -9.84 7.28
CA ASN A 76 15.23 -9.72 6.47
C ASN A 76 15.09 -9.63 4.93
N MET A 77 14.25 -8.74 4.40
CA MET A 77 14.16 -8.52 2.95
C MET A 77 15.24 -7.55 2.43
N PRO A 78 15.89 -7.82 1.28
CA PRO A 78 16.83 -6.87 0.66
C PRO A 78 16.14 -5.54 0.41
N LYS A 79 16.76 -4.43 0.83
CA LYS A 79 16.16 -3.09 0.70
C LYS A 79 16.42 -2.55 -0.71
N ILE A 80 15.39 -2.49 -1.54
CA ILE A 80 15.49 -1.94 -2.92
C ILE A 80 15.91 -0.46 -2.92
N SER A 81 15.60 0.27 -1.85
CA SER A 81 15.97 1.67 -1.70
C SER A 81 17.47 1.92 -1.77
N THR A 82 18.33 0.92 -1.55
CA THR A 82 19.78 1.08 -1.65
C THR A 82 20.28 1.25 -3.08
N ALA A 83 19.45 0.94 -4.09
CA ALA A 83 19.75 1.24 -5.49
C ALA A 83 19.49 2.71 -5.89
N PHE A 84 18.96 3.50 -4.96
CA PHE A 84 18.64 4.91 -5.17
C PHE A 84 19.55 5.78 -4.29
N SER A 85 20.07 6.87 -4.85
CA SER A 85 20.83 7.88 -4.12
C SER A 85 20.44 9.27 -4.60
N ASP A 86 20.83 10.30 -3.86
CA ASP A 86 20.61 11.70 -4.28
C ASP A 86 21.30 12.04 -5.61
N LYS A 87 22.28 11.22 -6.02
CA LYS A 87 23.09 11.41 -7.23
C LYS A 87 22.56 10.63 -8.44
N GLY A 88 21.63 9.69 -8.25
CA GLY A 88 21.09 8.89 -9.33
C GLY A 88 20.66 7.48 -8.94
N PHE A 89 20.35 6.70 -9.97
CA PHE A 89 19.82 5.34 -9.89
C PHE A 89 20.83 4.32 -10.42
N ASP A 90 21.15 3.31 -9.60
CA ASP A 90 21.98 2.18 -9.99
C ASP A 90 21.11 1.03 -10.51
N LYS A 91 21.04 0.90 -11.84
CA LYS A 91 20.25 -0.12 -12.53
C LYS A 91 20.73 -1.54 -12.23
N GLU A 92 22.04 -1.76 -12.13
CA GLU A 92 22.60 -3.10 -11.91
C GLU A 92 22.33 -3.57 -10.48
N LEU A 93 22.54 -2.68 -9.51
CA LEU A 93 22.22 -2.93 -8.12
C LEU A 93 20.72 -3.17 -7.93
N PHE A 94 19.87 -2.39 -8.59
CA PHE A 94 18.42 -2.60 -8.57
C PHE A 94 18.03 -4.00 -9.09
N MET A 95 18.56 -4.41 -10.24
CA MET A 95 18.27 -5.71 -10.84
C MET A 95 18.72 -6.85 -9.93
N LYS A 96 19.92 -6.74 -9.33
CA LYS A 96 20.45 -7.72 -8.38
C LYS A 96 19.54 -7.86 -7.16
N LEU A 97 19.25 -6.74 -6.48
CA LEU A 97 18.42 -6.74 -5.27
C LEU A 97 16.99 -7.19 -5.56
N SER A 98 16.46 -6.90 -6.75
CA SER A 98 15.13 -7.35 -7.17
C SER A 98 15.07 -8.87 -7.33
N LYS A 99 16.07 -9.48 -7.99
CA LYS A 99 16.15 -10.94 -8.12
C LYS A 99 16.29 -11.63 -6.77
N GLU A 100 17.23 -11.16 -5.95
CA GLU A 100 17.46 -11.70 -4.60
C GLU A 100 16.19 -11.59 -3.74
N ARG A 101 15.48 -10.46 -3.83
CA ARG A 101 14.21 -10.26 -3.15
C ARG A 101 13.15 -11.25 -3.60
N GLU A 102 12.99 -11.49 -4.90
CA GLU A 102 11.98 -12.44 -5.40
C GLU A 102 12.32 -13.89 -5.02
N GLU A 103 13.59 -14.30 -5.16
CA GLU A 103 14.06 -15.62 -4.72
C GLU A 103 13.80 -15.82 -3.22
N LYS A 104 14.13 -14.82 -2.41
CA LYS A 104 13.88 -14.86 -0.97
C LYS A 104 12.39 -14.91 -0.63
N LYS A 105 11.53 -14.18 -1.34
CA LYS A 105 10.07 -14.29 -1.18
C LYS A 105 9.59 -15.70 -1.46
N ILE A 106 10.05 -16.32 -2.54
CA ILE A 106 9.64 -17.68 -2.92
C ILE A 106 10.08 -18.66 -1.84
N SER A 107 11.33 -18.59 -1.40
CA SER A 107 11.87 -19.44 -0.34
C SER A 107 11.10 -19.28 0.98
N GLN A 108 10.89 -18.04 1.44
CA GLN A 108 10.13 -17.77 2.67
C GLN A 108 8.67 -18.22 2.59
N ARG A 109 8.03 -18.06 1.42
CA ARG A 109 6.67 -18.56 1.19
C ARG A 109 6.63 -20.08 1.25
N ALA A 110 7.57 -20.77 0.61
CA ALA A 110 7.63 -22.23 0.61
C ALA A 110 7.86 -22.77 2.02
N GLU A 111 8.80 -22.20 2.77
CA GLU A 111 9.10 -22.59 4.15
C GLU A 111 7.89 -22.39 5.08
N MET A 112 7.20 -21.25 4.94
CA MET A 112 5.96 -20.98 5.67
C MET A 112 4.86 -21.99 5.33
N ILE A 113 4.61 -22.25 4.05
CA ILE A 113 3.59 -23.23 3.62
C ILE A 113 3.93 -24.62 4.15
N SER A 114 5.18 -25.05 4.04
CA SER A 114 5.64 -26.36 4.55
C SER A 114 5.39 -26.50 6.05
N SER A 115 5.80 -25.50 6.83
CA SER A 115 5.67 -25.49 8.29
C SER A 115 4.20 -25.53 8.74
N VAL A 116 3.32 -24.82 8.03
CA VAL A 116 1.88 -24.84 8.31
C VAL A 116 1.27 -26.17 7.90
N TYR A 117 1.67 -26.72 6.75
CA TYR A 117 1.15 -27.99 6.23
C TYR A 117 1.45 -29.16 7.16
N GLU A 118 2.60 -29.15 7.85
CA GLU A 118 2.95 -30.14 8.86
C GLU A 118 2.00 -30.17 10.07
N ILE A 119 1.42 -29.01 10.45
CA ILE A 119 0.49 -28.88 11.57
C ILE A 119 -0.91 -29.44 11.23
N LEU A 120 -1.24 -29.55 9.94
CA LEU A 120 -2.55 -30.02 9.49
C LEU A 120 -2.74 -31.53 9.68
N THR A 121 -3.96 -31.92 10.06
CA THR A 121 -4.37 -33.33 10.10
C THR A 121 -4.48 -33.91 8.68
N PRO A 122 -4.46 -35.25 8.50
CA PRO A 122 -4.65 -35.86 7.19
C PRO A 122 -5.95 -35.43 6.49
N GLU A 123 -7.03 -35.25 7.24
CA GLU A 123 -8.33 -34.80 6.73
C GLU A 123 -8.25 -33.35 6.24
N GLN A 124 -7.67 -32.45 7.04
CA GLN A 124 -7.45 -31.04 6.66
C GLN A 124 -6.55 -30.91 5.42
N LYS A 125 -5.54 -31.78 5.28
CA LYS A 125 -4.67 -31.83 4.10
C LYS A 125 -5.42 -32.23 2.83
N ALA A 126 -6.33 -33.20 2.94
CA ALA A 126 -7.16 -33.64 1.83
C ALA A 126 -8.15 -32.54 1.40
N GLU A 127 -8.79 -31.88 2.37
CA GLU A 127 -9.68 -30.74 2.13
C GLU A 127 -8.92 -29.60 1.44
N PHE A 128 -7.74 -29.24 1.97
CA PHE A 128 -6.91 -28.20 1.40
C PHE A 128 -6.50 -28.49 -0.06
N LYS A 129 -6.10 -29.73 -0.37
CA LYS A 129 -5.78 -30.13 -1.74
C LYS A 129 -6.97 -29.93 -2.67
N LYS A 130 -8.17 -30.33 -2.24
CA LYS A 130 -9.40 -30.15 -3.02
C LYS A 130 -9.68 -28.67 -3.32
N MET A 131 -9.47 -27.79 -2.34
CA MET A 131 -9.62 -26.34 -2.53
C MET A 131 -8.65 -25.79 -3.58
N LEU A 132 -7.39 -26.20 -3.54
CA LEU A 132 -6.37 -25.80 -4.51
C LEU A 132 -6.71 -26.28 -5.93
N ASP A 133 -7.12 -27.54 -6.06
CA ASP A 133 -7.53 -28.09 -7.36
C ASP A 133 -8.73 -27.30 -7.94
N GLN A 134 -9.69 -26.92 -7.11
CA GLN A 134 -10.86 -26.13 -7.51
C GLN A 134 -10.52 -24.69 -7.90
N GLU A 135 -9.65 -24.00 -7.16
CA GLU A 135 -9.22 -22.64 -7.51
C GLU A 135 -8.43 -22.62 -8.82
N MET A 136 -7.56 -23.61 -9.04
CA MET A 136 -6.81 -23.73 -10.28
C MET A 136 -7.73 -23.93 -11.49
N MET A 137 -8.81 -24.70 -11.33
CA MET A 137 -9.83 -24.89 -12.36
C MET A 137 -10.58 -23.59 -12.68
N MET A 138 -11.00 -22.82 -11.66
CA MET A 138 -11.70 -21.54 -11.86
C MET A 138 -10.81 -20.43 -12.43
N GLY A 139 -9.50 -20.45 -12.13
CA GLY A 139 -8.53 -19.51 -12.68
C GLY A 139 -8.29 -19.66 -14.18
N MET A 140 -8.50 -20.86 -14.75
CA MET A 140 -8.40 -21.09 -16.19
C MET A 140 -9.65 -20.66 -16.97
N GLU A 141 -10.81 -20.57 -16.33
CA GLU A 141 -12.09 -20.24 -16.98
C GLU A 141 -12.42 -18.74 -17.02
N SER A 142 -11.61 -17.88 -16.38
CA SER A 142 -11.80 -16.43 -16.45
C SER A 142 -11.11 -15.87 -17.71
N PRO A 143 -11.84 -15.51 -18.79
CA PRO A 143 -11.23 -14.75 -19.88
C PRO A 143 -10.77 -13.43 -19.29
N MET A 144 -9.48 -13.13 -19.45
CA MET A 144 -8.93 -11.81 -19.18
C MET A 144 -9.74 -10.78 -19.98
N MET A 145 -10.72 -10.15 -19.33
CA MET A 145 -11.45 -9.01 -19.88
C MET A 145 -10.46 -7.84 -19.97
N GLY A 146 -9.70 -7.84 -21.06
CA GLY A 146 -8.92 -6.70 -21.50
C GLY A 146 -9.87 -5.52 -21.66
N ASN A 147 -9.63 -4.50 -20.84
CA ASN A 147 -10.36 -3.25 -20.84
C ASN A 147 -10.21 -2.57 -22.23
N LYS A 148 -11.15 -2.85 -23.14
CA LYS A 148 -11.36 -2.06 -24.35
C LYS A 148 -12.18 -0.84 -23.98
N SER A 149 -11.53 0.20 -23.49
CA SER A 149 -12.13 1.53 -23.51
C SER A 149 -11.09 2.58 -23.85
N ASN A 150 -11.39 3.33 -24.92
CA ASN A 150 -10.80 4.59 -25.37
C ASN A 150 -9.66 4.50 -26.40
N LEU A 151 -10.00 4.16 -27.64
CA LEU A 151 -9.64 5.03 -28.77
C LEU A 151 -10.95 5.52 -29.39
N LYS A 152 -11.17 6.82 -29.31
CA LYS A 152 -12.16 7.56 -30.07
C LYS A 152 -11.41 8.54 -30.95
#